data_AF-A0A9Q1FKS5-F1
#
_entry.id   AF-A0A9Q1FKS5-F1
#
_cell.length_a   1.000
_cell.length_b   1.000
_cell.length_c   1.000
_cell.angle_alpha   90.00
_cell.angle_beta   90.00
_cell.angle_gamma   90.00
#
_symmetry.space_group_name_H-M   'P 1'
#
loop_
_entity.id
_entity.type
_entity.pdbx_description
1 polymer ?
#
loop_
_entity_poly.entity_id
_entity_poly.type
_entity_poly.pdbx_seq_one_letter_code
_entity_poly.pdbx_strand_id
1 'polypeptide(L)'
;MSSHHTSRARGGTGPQDGREWAPDAACRLAPVGAGICILSRLIQLPAPPLSRHQLKRLEEHRYSSSGRSLLEPVMQCYWEWLVGRVPTWIAPNLITIVGLVTNIFTTLVLVYYCPTATEQAPLWAYLSCAVGLFIYQSLDAIDGKQARRTNSSSPLGELFDHGCDSLSTVFVVLGTCIAIQLGTNPDWMFFCCFAGMFMFYCAHWQTYVSGTLRFGIIDVTEVQILIIIMYLLAAIGGSAFWQSPIPLINIQMKIVPALCTALGAVFSCTNYFRVIFTGGVGKNGSTIAGTSVLSPVLH
;
A
#
# COMPACT_ATOMS: atom_id res chain seq x y z
N MET A 1 62.82 -13.66 8.41
CA MET A 1 64.03 -13.53 9.26
C MET A 1 64.54 -12.11 9.04
N SER A 2 64.18 -11.15 9.89
CA SER A 2 64.71 -10.83 11.24
C SER A 2 65.45 -9.50 11.06
N SER A 3 64.90 -8.35 11.48
CA SER A 3 64.98 -7.75 12.84
C SER A 3 66.42 -7.28 13.16
N HIS A 4 66.71 -6.15 13.83
CA HIS A 4 66.03 -5.38 14.86
C HIS A 4 66.75 -4.02 15.14
N HIS A 5 66.12 -3.19 15.99
CA HIS A 5 66.65 -2.15 16.92
C HIS A 5 66.93 -0.73 16.38
N THR A 6 66.64 0.40 17.05
CA THR A 6 66.52 0.79 18.50
C THR A 6 65.81 2.18 18.62
N SER A 7 64.78 2.40 19.47
CA SER A 7 64.75 3.00 20.85
C SER A 7 64.70 4.56 21.04
N ARG A 8 63.70 5.00 21.87
CA ARG A 8 63.59 6.17 22.80
C ARG A 8 63.43 7.61 22.24
N ALA A 9 62.83 8.62 22.90
CA ALA A 9 61.85 8.83 23.98
C ALA A 9 61.67 10.36 24.26
N ARG A 10 60.51 10.75 24.86
CA ARG A 10 60.22 11.90 25.80
C ARG A 10 59.80 13.32 25.34
N GLY A 11 58.76 13.82 26.06
CA GLY A 11 58.48 15.22 26.49
C GLY A 11 57.30 15.90 25.77
N GLY A 12 56.30 16.59 26.37
CA GLY A 12 55.97 17.05 27.72
C GLY A 12 55.14 18.37 27.65
N THR A 13 54.17 18.55 28.56
CA THR A 13 53.56 19.80 29.13
C THR A 13 52.44 20.62 28.41
N GLY A 14 51.26 20.71 29.06
CA GLY A 14 50.68 21.98 29.61
C GLY A 14 49.58 22.78 28.84
N PRO A 15 48.44 23.21 29.48
CA PRO A 15 47.26 23.85 28.84
C PRO A 15 47.06 25.37 29.13
N GLN A 16 46.24 26.09 28.35
CA GLN A 16 45.71 27.44 28.68
C GLN A 16 44.29 27.74 28.13
N ASP A 17 43.47 28.34 29.00
CA ASP A 17 42.10 28.88 28.85
C ASP A 17 42.02 30.20 28.05
N GLY A 18 40.83 30.54 27.49
CA GLY A 18 40.52 31.89 27.00
C GLY A 18 39.05 32.07 26.54
N ARG A 19 38.38 33.12 27.07
CA ARG A 19 36.93 33.44 27.08
C ARG A 19 36.34 34.12 25.82
N GLU A 20 35.02 33.93 25.67
CA GLU A 20 33.92 34.84 25.23
C GLU A 20 34.01 35.69 23.94
N TRP A 21 33.00 35.53 23.06
CA TRP A 21 32.14 36.64 22.58
C TRP A 21 30.86 36.11 21.90
N ALA A 22 29.70 36.55 22.37
CA ALA A 22 28.41 36.51 21.65
C ALA A 22 28.04 37.95 21.23
N PRO A 23 27.19 38.12 20.21
CA PRO A 23 26.21 39.19 20.28
C PRO A 23 24.78 38.75 19.95
N ASP A 24 23.85 39.35 20.67
CA ASP A 24 22.41 39.17 20.65
C ASP A 24 21.68 39.78 19.44
N ALA A 25 20.56 39.13 19.13
CA ALA A 25 19.24 39.67 18.75
C ALA A 25 19.11 40.77 17.66
N ALA A 26 18.47 40.40 16.55
CA ALA A 26 17.63 41.30 15.77
C ALA A 26 16.26 40.67 15.44
N CYS A 27 15.24 41.49 15.69
CA CYS A 27 13.80 41.30 15.69
C CYS A 27 13.16 40.67 14.43
N ARG A 28 12.21 39.75 14.70
CA ARG A 28 10.90 39.53 14.06
C ARG A 28 10.66 40.12 12.66
N LEU A 29 10.51 39.24 11.67
CA LEU A 29 9.59 39.37 10.52
C LEU A 29 9.30 37.97 9.94
N ALA A 30 8.05 37.53 10.02
CA ALA A 30 7.47 36.49 9.17
C ALA A 30 6.05 36.99 8.79
N PRO A 31 5.42 36.58 7.67
CA PRO A 31 5.74 35.39 6.87
C PRO A 31 5.59 35.56 5.34
N VAL A 32 6.58 35.11 4.55
CA VAL A 32 6.36 34.69 3.13
C VAL A 32 7.07 33.35 2.82
N GLY A 33 7.99 32.88 3.66
CA GLY A 33 8.81 31.69 3.39
C GLY A 33 8.31 30.35 3.93
N ALA A 34 7.24 30.32 4.74
CA ALA A 34 6.81 29.09 5.43
C ALA A 34 6.27 28.01 4.45
N GLY A 35 5.53 28.42 3.41
CA GLY A 35 5.00 27.50 2.41
C GLY A 35 6.07 26.87 1.52
N ILE A 36 7.10 27.64 1.15
CA ILE A 36 8.22 27.17 0.31
C ILE A 36 9.11 26.20 1.10
N CYS A 37 9.30 26.42 2.40
CA CYS A 37 10.10 25.55 3.26
C CYS A 37 9.44 24.17 3.50
N ILE A 38 8.11 24.13 3.62
CA ILE A 38 7.36 22.86 3.76
C ILE A 38 7.39 22.07 2.45
N LEU A 39 7.18 22.73 1.30
CA LEU A 39 7.31 22.09 -0.02
C LEU A 39 8.73 21.58 -0.28
N SER A 40 9.76 22.33 0.11
CA SER A 40 11.14 21.89 -0.03
C SER A 40 11.47 20.67 0.85
N ARG A 41 10.84 20.52 2.02
CA ARG A 41 10.97 19.30 2.86
C ARG A 41 10.18 18.12 2.31
N LEU A 42 9.09 18.35 1.60
CA LEU A 42 8.34 17.29 0.90
C LEU A 42 9.06 16.77 -0.35
N ILE A 43 9.96 17.58 -0.93
CA ILE A 43 10.78 17.22 -2.11
C ILE A 43 12.09 16.49 -1.72
N GLN A 44 12.55 16.65 -0.47
CA GLN A 44 13.65 15.82 0.03
C GLN A 44 13.16 14.39 0.18
N LEU A 45 13.62 13.51 -0.71
CA LEU A 45 13.32 12.08 -0.65
C LEU A 45 13.68 11.57 0.76
N PRO A 46 12.72 10.99 1.51
CA PRO A 46 12.94 10.52 2.87
C PRO A 46 13.94 9.35 2.93
N ALA A 47 14.27 8.75 1.79
CA ALA A 47 15.28 7.71 1.64
C ALA A 47 16.27 8.06 0.52
N PRO A 48 17.55 7.69 0.65
CA PRO A 48 18.53 7.85 -0.43
C PRO A 48 18.09 7.04 -1.67
N PRO A 49 18.49 7.46 -2.89
CA PRO A 49 18.27 6.69 -4.10
C PRO A 49 18.80 5.26 -3.97
N LEU A 50 18.17 4.31 -4.67
CA LEU A 50 18.58 2.91 -4.66
C LEU A 50 20.08 2.76 -4.99
N SER A 51 20.79 1.95 -4.20
CA SER A 51 22.19 1.63 -4.46
C SER A 51 22.33 0.84 -5.77
N ARG A 52 23.50 0.91 -6.42
CA ARG A 52 23.77 0.14 -7.65
C ARG A 52 23.50 -1.37 -7.50
N HIS A 53 23.77 -1.90 -6.31
CA HIS A 53 23.50 -3.30 -6.01
C HIS A 53 21.99 -3.61 -5.93
N GLN A 54 21.19 -2.70 -5.36
CA GLN A 54 19.73 -2.83 -5.38
C GLN A 54 19.14 -2.67 -6.78
N LEU A 55 19.64 -1.73 -7.59
CA LEU A 55 19.23 -1.62 -9.00
C LEU A 55 19.52 -2.90 -9.77
N LYS A 56 20.70 -3.50 -9.58
CA LYS A 56 21.05 -4.75 -10.25
C LYS A 56 20.10 -5.90 -9.87
N ARG A 57 19.77 -6.02 -8.58
CA ARG A 57 18.78 -7.02 -8.11
C ARG A 57 17.38 -6.75 -8.67
N LEU A 58 17.00 -5.48 -8.81
CA LEU A 58 15.73 -5.10 -9.42
C LEU A 58 15.70 -5.47 -10.92
N GLU A 59 16.79 -5.27 -11.65
CA GLU A 59 16.91 -5.63 -13.06
C GLU A 59 16.86 -7.16 -13.29
N GLU A 60 17.45 -7.92 -12.37
CA GLU A 60 17.43 -9.39 -12.36
C GLU A 60 16.06 -9.98 -11.97
N HIS A 61 15.15 -9.17 -11.42
CA HIS A 61 13.82 -9.62 -11.01
C HIS A 61 13.00 -10.10 -12.21
N ARG A 62 12.20 -11.14 -11.97
CA ARG A 62 11.26 -11.72 -12.93
C ARG A 62 9.93 -11.94 -12.23
N TYR A 63 8.89 -11.29 -12.76
CA TYR A 63 7.53 -11.49 -12.31
C TYR A 63 7.16 -12.98 -12.36
N SER A 64 6.62 -13.48 -11.26
CA SER A 64 6.07 -14.82 -11.17
C SER A 64 4.82 -14.76 -10.30
N SER A 65 3.71 -15.22 -10.84
CA SER A 65 2.46 -15.39 -10.10
C SER A 65 1.83 -16.75 -10.38
N SER A 66 1.07 -17.24 -9.41
CA SER A 66 0.39 -18.54 -9.48
C SER A 66 -0.93 -18.50 -8.73
N GLY A 67 -1.85 -19.39 -9.09
CA GLY A 67 -3.23 -19.32 -8.60
C GLY A 67 -4.13 -18.52 -9.53
N ARG A 68 -5.43 -18.61 -9.29
CA ARG A 68 -6.47 -17.88 -10.03
C ARG A 68 -7.60 -17.56 -9.07
N SER A 69 -7.99 -16.29 -9.02
CA SER A 69 -9.14 -15.85 -8.25
C SER A 69 -10.46 -16.24 -8.95
N LEU A 70 -11.55 -16.28 -8.20
CA LEU A 70 -12.85 -16.81 -8.64
C LEU A 70 -13.45 -16.00 -9.82
N LEU A 71 -13.43 -14.68 -9.72
CA LEU A 71 -14.02 -13.75 -10.67
C LEU A 71 -13.03 -13.31 -11.74
N GLU A 72 -11.73 -13.56 -11.55
CA GLU A 72 -10.70 -13.22 -12.54
C GLU A 72 -11.06 -13.69 -13.94
N PRO A 73 -11.38 -14.97 -14.20
CA PRO A 73 -11.59 -15.45 -15.57
C PRO A 73 -12.68 -14.68 -16.32
N VAL A 74 -13.73 -14.24 -15.60
CA VAL A 74 -14.81 -13.42 -16.16
C VAL A 74 -14.30 -12.00 -16.44
N MET A 75 -13.59 -11.41 -15.47
CA MET A 75 -13.03 -10.07 -15.59
C MET A 75 -11.92 -9.97 -16.65
N GLN A 76 -11.17 -11.04 -16.89
CA GLN A 76 -10.12 -11.08 -17.92
C GLN A 76 -10.69 -10.76 -19.30
N CYS A 77 -11.89 -11.27 -19.65
CA CYS A 77 -12.54 -10.95 -20.92
C CYS A 77 -12.80 -9.43 -21.06
N TYR A 78 -13.29 -8.81 -19.99
CA TYR A 78 -13.50 -7.37 -19.93
C TYR A 78 -12.17 -6.59 -20.02
N TRP A 79 -11.14 -7.00 -19.28
CA TRP A 79 -9.84 -6.32 -19.27
C TRP A 79 -9.07 -6.47 -20.58
N GLU A 80 -9.16 -7.61 -21.25
CA GLU A 80 -8.59 -7.82 -22.60
C GLU A 80 -9.27 -6.94 -23.64
N TRP A 81 -10.59 -6.81 -23.55
CA TRP A 81 -11.33 -5.84 -24.36
C TRP A 81 -10.90 -4.41 -24.06
N LEU A 82 -10.79 -4.05 -22.77
CA LEU A 82 -10.50 -2.69 -22.32
C LEU A 82 -9.10 -2.24 -22.72
N VAL A 83 -8.07 -3.08 -22.51
CA VAL A 83 -6.70 -2.77 -22.93
C VAL A 83 -6.62 -2.55 -24.43
N GLY A 84 -7.43 -3.26 -25.23
CA GLY A 84 -7.55 -3.05 -26.68
C GLY A 84 -8.04 -1.66 -27.07
N ARG A 85 -8.78 -0.97 -26.19
CA ARG A 85 -9.28 0.40 -26.38
C ARG A 85 -8.28 1.48 -25.95
N VAL A 86 -7.27 1.12 -25.16
CA VAL A 86 -6.21 2.05 -24.76
C VAL A 86 -5.26 2.29 -25.94
N PRO A 87 -5.02 3.56 -26.33
CA PRO A 87 -4.02 3.88 -27.35
C PRO A 87 -2.61 3.44 -26.93
N THR A 88 -1.80 2.97 -27.90
CA THR A 88 -0.45 2.44 -27.64
C THR A 88 0.57 3.48 -27.15
N TRP A 89 0.28 4.78 -27.33
CA TRP A 89 1.12 5.87 -26.83
C TRP A 89 0.91 6.16 -25.34
N ILE A 90 -0.14 5.61 -24.72
CA ILE A 90 -0.37 5.74 -23.28
C ILE A 90 0.57 4.77 -22.57
N ALA A 91 1.44 5.34 -21.73
CA ALA A 91 2.37 4.60 -20.89
C ALA A 91 1.61 3.80 -19.80
N PRO A 92 2.03 2.56 -19.48
CA PRO A 92 1.42 1.76 -18.41
C PRO A 92 1.36 2.49 -17.06
N ASN A 93 2.48 3.08 -16.62
CA ASN A 93 2.52 3.78 -15.34
C ASN A 93 1.58 5.00 -15.27
N LEU A 94 1.22 5.59 -16.42
CA LEU A 94 0.21 6.65 -16.46
C LEU A 94 -1.19 6.08 -16.16
N ILE A 95 -1.49 4.88 -16.66
CA ILE A 95 -2.74 4.16 -16.37
C ILE A 95 -2.85 3.91 -14.87
N THR A 96 -1.79 3.38 -14.25
CA THR A 96 -1.67 3.18 -12.80
C THR A 96 -1.95 4.47 -12.02
N ILE A 97 -1.28 5.57 -12.38
CA ILE A 97 -1.45 6.87 -11.70
C ILE A 97 -2.88 7.40 -11.85
N VAL A 98 -3.48 7.30 -13.04
CA VAL A 98 -4.85 7.75 -13.28
C VAL A 98 -5.84 6.95 -12.44
N GLY A 99 -5.67 5.63 -12.35
CA GLY A 99 -6.43 4.78 -11.45
C GLY A 99 -6.30 5.24 -10.01
N LEU A 100 -5.06 5.32 -9.50
CA LEU A 100 -4.76 5.74 -8.14
C LEU A 100 -5.39 7.09 -7.78
N VAL A 101 -5.18 8.12 -8.63
CA VAL A 101 -5.74 9.46 -8.41
C VAL A 101 -7.27 9.42 -8.38
N THR A 102 -7.90 8.62 -9.23
CA THR A 102 -9.37 8.46 -9.24
C THR A 102 -9.88 7.88 -7.92
N ASN A 103 -9.23 6.84 -7.40
CA ASN A 103 -9.60 6.24 -6.13
C ASN A 103 -9.38 7.19 -4.95
N ILE A 104 -8.22 7.86 -4.91
CA ILE A 104 -7.90 8.85 -3.87
C ILE A 104 -8.92 9.98 -3.89
N PHE A 105 -9.17 10.57 -5.05
CA PHE A 105 -10.09 11.71 -5.18
C PHE A 105 -11.49 11.37 -4.70
N THR A 106 -12.07 10.27 -5.18
CA THR A 106 -13.42 9.84 -4.79
C THR A 106 -13.50 9.52 -3.29
N THR A 107 -12.47 8.88 -2.72
CA THR A 107 -12.39 8.64 -1.28
C THR A 107 -12.26 9.93 -0.48
N LEU A 108 -11.45 10.89 -0.91
CA LEU A 108 -11.29 12.18 -0.22
C LEU A 108 -12.59 13.00 -0.23
N VAL A 109 -13.37 12.94 -1.30
CA VAL A 109 -14.72 13.52 -1.33
C VAL A 109 -15.60 12.87 -0.25
N LEU A 110 -15.54 11.55 -0.10
CA LEU A 110 -16.29 10.85 0.93
C LEU A 110 -15.82 11.23 2.35
N VAL A 111 -14.51 11.31 2.57
CA VAL A 111 -13.91 11.77 3.84
C VAL A 111 -14.33 13.21 4.17
N TYR A 112 -14.41 14.10 3.18
CA TYR A 112 -14.86 15.47 3.37
C TYR A 112 -16.30 15.54 3.92
N TYR A 113 -17.19 14.68 3.44
CA TYR A 113 -18.57 14.61 3.94
C TYR A 113 -18.70 13.88 5.29
N CYS A 114 -17.81 12.93 5.57
CA CYS A 114 -17.90 12.06 6.74
C CYS A 114 -16.55 11.93 7.47
N PRO A 115 -16.04 13.02 8.09
CA PRO A 115 -14.70 13.05 8.66
C PRO A 115 -14.55 12.14 9.88
N THR A 116 -15.63 11.83 10.60
CA THR A 116 -15.59 10.92 11.75
C THR A 116 -16.06 9.51 11.43
N ALA A 117 -16.41 9.23 10.17
CA ALA A 117 -17.02 7.97 9.75
C ALA A 117 -18.31 7.61 10.52
N THR A 118 -19.01 8.61 11.08
CA THR A 118 -20.31 8.44 11.75
C THR A 118 -21.45 9.07 10.98
N GLU A 119 -21.12 10.01 10.11
CA GLU A 119 -22.05 10.81 9.32
C GLU A 119 -22.59 10.03 8.11
N GLN A 120 -23.64 10.54 7.50
CA GLN A 120 -24.16 10.03 6.22
C GLN A 120 -23.76 11.00 5.10
N ALA A 121 -23.10 10.46 4.08
CA ALA A 121 -22.73 11.21 2.89
C ALA A 121 -23.94 11.34 1.94
N PRO A 122 -23.94 12.32 1.02
CA PRO A 122 -24.93 12.35 -0.05
C PRO A 122 -24.77 11.13 -0.97
N LEU A 123 -25.89 10.66 -1.55
CA LEU A 123 -25.96 9.46 -2.39
C LEU A 123 -24.90 9.44 -3.51
N TRP A 124 -24.70 10.59 -4.17
CA TRP A 124 -23.75 10.69 -5.27
C TRP A 124 -22.30 10.45 -4.84
N ALA A 125 -21.94 10.74 -3.58
CA ALA A 125 -20.59 10.50 -3.08
C ALA A 125 -20.31 8.99 -2.99
N TYR A 126 -21.26 8.20 -2.46
CA TYR A 126 -21.15 6.75 -2.46
C TYR A 126 -21.10 6.16 -3.88
N LEU A 127 -21.94 6.65 -4.80
CA LEU A 127 -21.88 6.23 -6.20
C LEU A 127 -20.55 6.60 -6.85
N SER A 128 -19.99 7.77 -6.53
CA SER A 128 -18.69 8.18 -7.05
C SER A 128 -17.56 7.26 -6.56
N CYS A 129 -17.60 6.79 -5.32
CA CYS A 129 -16.65 5.80 -4.82
C CYS A 129 -16.84 4.42 -5.48
N ALA A 130 -18.08 3.98 -5.70
CA ALA A 130 -18.37 2.73 -6.40
C ALA A 130 -17.78 2.74 -7.83
N VAL A 131 -18.06 3.81 -8.58
CA VAL A 131 -17.54 3.98 -9.94
C VAL A 131 -16.03 4.19 -9.92
N GLY A 132 -15.52 5.01 -8.99
CA GLY A 132 -14.10 5.31 -8.85
C GLY A 132 -13.26 4.07 -8.55
N LEU A 133 -13.74 3.21 -7.65
CA LEU A 133 -13.08 1.94 -7.33
C LEU A 133 -13.15 0.95 -8.49
N PHE A 134 -14.28 0.90 -9.23
CA PHE A 134 -14.37 0.08 -10.44
C PHE A 134 -13.40 0.55 -11.53
N ILE A 135 -13.27 1.87 -11.71
CA ILE A 135 -12.27 2.46 -12.63
C ILE A 135 -10.87 2.10 -12.16
N TYR A 136 -10.55 2.29 -10.87
CA TYR A 136 -9.26 1.90 -10.29
C TYR A 136 -8.93 0.44 -10.61
N GLN A 137 -9.80 -0.50 -10.23
CA GLN A 137 -9.63 -1.93 -10.49
C GLN A 137 -9.41 -2.23 -11.99
N SER A 138 -10.18 -1.55 -12.85
CA SER A 138 -10.08 -1.74 -14.29
C SER A 138 -8.75 -1.25 -14.85
N LEU A 139 -8.25 -0.11 -14.38
CA LEU A 139 -7.00 0.49 -14.84
C LEU A 139 -5.78 -0.26 -14.30
N ASP A 140 -5.82 -0.64 -13.04
CA ASP A 140 -4.86 -1.52 -12.37
C ASP A 140 -4.68 -2.85 -13.14
N ALA A 141 -5.78 -3.55 -13.43
CA ALA A 141 -5.69 -4.84 -14.12
C ALA A 141 -5.17 -4.77 -15.58
N ILE A 142 -5.25 -3.62 -16.24
CA ILE A 142 -4.83 -3.45 -17.64
C ILE A 142 -3.44 -2.84 -17.79
N ASP A 143 -2.83 -2.26 -16.76
CA ASP A 143 -1.55 -1.56 -16.93
C ASP A 143 -0.41 -2.53 -17.31
N GLY A 144 -0.33 -3.70 -16.69
CA GLY A 144 0.63 -4.75 -17.02
C GLY A 144 0.29 -5.40 -18.36
N LYS A 145 -1.00 -5.45 -18.73
CA LYS A 145 -1.42 -5.91 -20.07
C LYS A 145 -0.96 -4.92 -21.13
N GLN A 146 -1.10 -3.62 -20.87
CA GLN A 146 -0.62 -2.56 -21.74
C GLN A 146 0.91 -2.64 -21.84
N ALA A 147 1.62 -2.83 -20.73
CA ALA A 147 3.08 -2.95 -20.73
C ALA A 147 3.58 -4.10 -21.62
N ARG A 148 2.88 -5.25 -21.57
CA ARG A 148 3.16 -6.38 -22.47
C ARG A 148 2.84 -6.04 -23.92
N ARG A 149 1.71 -5.37 -24.18
CA ARG A 149 1.27 -4.96 -25.52
C ARG A 149 2.23 -3.95 -26.18
N THR A 150 2.82 -3.05 -25.40
CA THR A 150 3.74 -2.00 -25.87
C THR A 150 5.21 -2.39 -25.76
N ASN A 151 5.53 -3.63 -25.36
CA ASN A 151 6.90 -4.10 -25.10
C ASN A 151 7.67 -3.21 -24.12
N SER A 152 6.97 -2.68 -23.10
CA SER A 152 7.53 -1.79 -22.07
C SER A 152 7.42 -2.38 -20.66
N SER A 153 7.24 -3.70 -20.53
CA SER A 153 7.29 -4.41 -19.24
C SER A 153 8.67 -4.28 -18.61
N SER A 154 8.71 -3.88 -17.34
CA SER A 154 9.95 -3.77 -16.57
C SER A 154 9.71 -4.06 -15.09
N PRO A 155 10.70 -4.59 -14.35
CA PRO A 155 10.59 -4.78 -12.90
C PRO A 155 10.34 -3.49 -12.12
N LEU A 156 10.83 -2.35 -12.62
CA LEU A 156 10.56 -1.06 -12.01
C LEU A 156 9.09 -0.64 -12.19
N GLY A 157 8.50 -0.92 -13.35
CA GLY A 157 7.07 -0.68 -13.59
C GLY A 157 6.19 -1.52 -12.67
N GLU A 158 6.54 -2.79 -12.48
CA GLU A 158 5.87 -3.68 -11.53
C GLU A 158 6.00 -3.20 -10.08
N LEU A 159 7.20 -2.78 -9.66
CA LEU A 159 7.40 -2.18 -8.33
C LEU A 159 6.57 -0.90 -8.15
N PHE A 160 6.45 -0.10 -9.20
CA PHE A 160 5.68 1.14 -9.19
C PHE A 160 4.18 0.85 -9.05
N ASP A 161 3.67 -0.14 -9.79
CA ASP A 161 2.29 -0.63 -9.72
C ASP A 161 1.93 -1.10 -8.29
N HIS A 162 2.67 -2.07 -7.75
CA HIS A 162 2.44 -2.55 -6.38
C HIS A 162 2.64 -1.47 -5.30
N GLY A 163 3.50 -0.48 -5.55
CA GLY A 163 3.61 0.71 -4.73
C GLY A 163 2.31 1.53 -4.72
N CYS A 164 1.71 1.74 -5.89
CA CYS A 164 0.42 2.41 -6.03
C CYS A 164 -0.72 1.61 -5.38
N ASP A 165 -0.74 0.28 -5.53
CA ASP A 165 -1.67 -0.61 -4.84
C ASP A 165 -1.62 -0.46 -3.32
N SER A 166 -0.41 -0.41 -2.76
CA SER A 166 -0.22 -0.26 -1.32
C SER A 166 -0.84 1.04 -0.81
N LEU A 167 -0.69 2.14 -1.57
CA LEU A 167 -1.26 3.43 -1.24
C LEU A 167 -2.78 3.42 -1.43
N SER A 168 -3.26 2.87 -2.55
CA SER A 168 -4.67 2.77 -2.87
C SER A 168 -5.44 1.99 -1.81
N THR A 169 -4.85 0.90 -1.30
CA THR A 169 -5.43 0.06 -0.23
C THR A 169 -5.81 0.87 1.00
N VAL A 170 -5.00 1.85 1.40
CA VAL A 170 -5.32 2.75 2.53
C VAL A 170 -6.65 3.47 2.30
N PHE A 171 -6.83 4.05 1.10
CA PHE A 171 -8.03 4.80 0.76
C PHE A 171 -9.25 3.89 0.57
N VAL A 172 -9.08 2.73 -0.09
CA VAL A 172 -10.18 1.75 -0.26
C VAL A 172 -10.72 1.31 1.10
N VAL A 173 -9.85 0.92 2.03
CA VAL A 173 -10.29 0.42 3.35
C VAL A 173 -10.90 1.54 4.20
N LEU A 174 -10.29 2.73 4.19
CA LEU A 174 -10.83 3.89 4.89
C LEU A 174 -12.22 4.28 4.34
N GLY A 175 -12.34 4.41 3.02
CA GLY A 175 -13.60 4.75 2.36
C GLY A 175 -14.69 3.71 2.63
N THR A 176 -14.32 2.42 2.69
CA THR A 176 -15.23 1.33 3.07
C THR A 176 -15.74 1.50 4.50
N CYS A 177 -14.85 1.76 5.46
CA CYS A 177 -15.22 1.97 6.85
C CYS A 177 -16.17 3.17 7.01
N ILE A 178 -15.93 4.24 6.26
CA ILE A 178 -16.80 5.42 6.21
C ILE A 178 -18.17 5.06 5.62
N ALA A 179 -18.21 4.32 4.51
CA ALA A 179 -19.46 3.97 3.82
C ALA A 179 -20.42 3.16 4.70
N ILE A 180 -19.89 2.28 5.55
CA ILE A 180 -20.69 1.47 6.48
C ILE A 180 -20.85 2.12 7.87
N GLN A 181 -20.38 3.36 8.05
CA GLN A 181 -20.39 4.11 9.31
C GLN A 181 -19.73 3.38 10.49
N LEU A 182 -18.57 2.80 10.25
CA LEU A 182 -17.84 2.05 11.26
C LEU A 182 -17.20 2.97 12.33
N GLY A 183 -17.23 4.29 12.15
CA GLY A 183 -16.75 5.27 13.13
C GLY A 183 -17.51 5.24 14.46
N THR A 184 -18.73 4.71 14.48
CA THR A 184 -19.46 4.47 15.74
C THR A 184 -18.84 3.32 16.56
N ASN A 185 -17.96 2.53 15.95
CA ASN A 185 -17.26 1.40 16.53
C ASN A 185 -15.76 1.53 16.21
N PRO A 186 -15.05 2.50 16.83
CA PRO A 186 -13.69 2.86 16.44
C PRO A 186 -12.69 1.69 16.53
N ASP A 187 -12.89 0.75 17.47
CA ASP A 187 -12.05 -0.46 17.57
C ASP A 187 -12.16 -1.34 16.33
N TRP A 188 -13.38 -1.53 15.81
CA TRP A 188 -13.62 -2.29 14.58
C TRP A 188 -13.09 -1.55 13.35
N MET A 189 -13.22 -0.23 13.31
CA MET A 189 -12.65 0.58 12.23
C MET A 189 -11.13 0.49 12.21
N PHE A 190 -10.48 0.65 13.37
CA PHE A 190 -9.03 0.47 13.50
C PHE A 190 -8.61 -0.94 13.06
N PHE A 191 -9.32 -1.96 13.53
CA PHE A 191 -9.05 -3.35 13.16
C PHE A 191 -9.15 -3.56 11.64
N CYS A 192 -10.21 -3.08 10.97
CA CYS A 192 -10.38 -3.25 9.53
C CYS A 192 -9.29 -2.53 8.73
N CYS A 193 -8.96 -1.30 9.10
CA CYS A 193 -7.86 -0.53 8.51
C CYS A 193 -6.52 -1.24 8.67
N PHE A 194 -6.22 -1.70 9.89
CA PHE A 194 -4.99 -2.45 10.16
C PHE A 194 -4.96 -3.76 9.40
N ALA A 195 -6.04 -4.54 9.43
CA ALA A 195 -6.14 -5.83 8.75
C ALA A 195 -5.92 -5.68 7.24
N GLY A 196 -6.54 -4.70 6.58
CA GLY A 196 -6.34 -4.47 5.16
C GLY A 196 -4.88 -4.23 4.79
N MET A 197 -4.20 -3.33 5.52
CA MET A 197 -2.78 -3.04 5.29
C MET A 197 -1.87 -4.23 5.64
N PHE A 198 -2.15 -4.89 6.75
CA PHE A 198 -1.39 -6.06 7.20
C PHE A 198 -1.50 -7.21 6.20
N MET A 199 -2.70 -7.46 5.68
CA MET A 199 -2.96 -8.50 4.68
C MET A 199 -2.22 -8.24 3.37
N PHE A 200 -2.23 -6.99 2.88
CA PHE A 200 -1.46 -6.59 1.71
C PHE A 200 0.05 -6.78 1.94
N TYR A 201 0.55 -6.39 3.11
CA TYR A 201 1.95 -6.61 3.50
C TYR A 201 2.31 -8.10 3.54
N CYS A 202 1.48 -8.95 4.14
CA CYS A 202 1.74 -10.39 4.21
C CYS A 202 1.79 -11.06 2.82
N ALA A 203 0.96 -10.61 1.86
CA ALA A 203 1.01 -11.11 0.49
C ALA A 203 2.39 -10.83 -0.16
N HIS A 204 2.92 -9.62 0.05
CA HIS A 204 4.24 -9.23 -0.45
C HIS A 204 5.37 -9.92 0.31
N TRP A 205 5.24 -10.11 1.62
CA TRP A 205 6.19 -10.89 2.41
C TRP A 205 6.24 -12.34 1.94
N GLN A 206 5.09 -12.98 1.70
CA GLN A 206 5.05 -14.32 1.11
C GLN A 206 5.78 -14.35 -0.23
N THR A 207 5.56 -13.35 -1.08
CA THR A 207 6.22 -13.24 -2.39
C THR A 207 7.72 -13.06 -2.25
N TYR A 208 8.16 -12.26 -1.27
CA TYR A 208 9.57 -12.09 -0.94
C TYR A 208 10.24 -13.40 -0.51
N VAL A 209 9.53 -14.26 0.23
CA VAL A 209 10.05 -15.55 0.69
C VAL A 209 10.05 -16.58 -0.45
N SER A 210 8.94 -16.70 -1.17
CA SER A 210 8.69 -17.79 -2.13
C SER A 210 9.10 -17.46 -3.57
N GLY A 211 9.34 -16.19 -3.88
CA GLY A 211 9.62 -15.71 -5.24
C GLY A 211 8.41 -15.74 -6.17
N THR A 212 7.20 -15.96 -5.67
CA THR A 212 5.98 -16.02 -6.50
C THR A 212 4.79 -15.48 -5.72
N LEU A 213 4.06 -14.55 -6.33
CA LEU A 213 2.80 -14.06 -5.78
C LEU A 213 1.73 -15.13 -5.97
N ARG A 214 1.14 -15.61 -4.87
CA ARG A 214 0.15 -16.70 -4.90
C ARG A 214 -1.23 -16.14 -4.64
N PHE A 215 -2.11 -16.27 -5.62
CA PHE A 215 -3.49 -15.83 -5.52
C PHE A 215 -4.38 -16.92 -4.91
N GLY A 216 -5.27 -16.50 -4.02
CA GLY A 216 -6.31 -17.34 -3.43
C GLY A 216 -7.54 -17.46 -4.31
N ILE A 217 -8.55 -18.20 -3.82
CA ILE A 217 -9.88 -18.26 -4.47
C ILE A 217 -10.60 -16.91 -4.31
N ILE A 218 -10.48 -16.30 -3.13
CA ILE A 218 -10.94 -14.94 -2.85
C ILE A 218 -9.69 -14.09 -2.70
N ASP A 219 -9.54 -13.12 -3.58
CA ASP A 219 -8.38 -12.23 -3.63
C ASP A 219 -8.81 -10.77 -3.89
N VAL A 220 -7.87 -9.91 -4.25
CA VAL A 220 -8.09 -8.47 -4.46
C VAL A 220 -9.29 -8.18 -5.35
N THR A 221 -9.49 -8.93 -6.44
CA THR A 221 -10.60 -8.74 -7.39
C THR A 221 -11.96 -8.88 -6.72
N GLU A 222 -12.19 -9.99 -6.01
CA GLU A 222 -13.46 -10.26 -5.31
C GLU A 222 -13.70 -9.24 -4.19
N VAL A 223 -12.66 -8.94 -3.42
CA VAL A 223 -12.74 -7.98 -2.31
C VAL A 223 -13.14 -6.60 -2.81
N GLN A 224 -12.52 -6.11 -3.88
CA GLN A 224 -12.87 -4.82 -4.48
C GLN A 224 -14.30 -4.82 -5.07
N ILE A 225 -14.75 -5.91 -5.70
CA ILE A 225 -16.14 -6.03 -6.19
C ILE A 225 -17.13 -6.02 -5.02
N LEU A 226 -16.84 -6.72 -3.92
CA LEU A 226 -17.66 -6.68 -2.71
C LEU A 226 -17.71 -5.26 -2.12
N ILE A 227 -16.60 -4.52 -2.13
CA ILE A 227 -16.56 -3.13 -1.69
C ILE A 227 -17.39 -2.21 -2.60
N ILE A 228 -17.33 -2.39 -3.91
CA ILE A 228 -18.20 -1.68 -4.86
C ILE A 228 -19.67 -1.95 -4.52
N ILE A 229 -20.04 -3.20 -4.24
CA ILE A 229 -21.40 -3.56 -3.80
C ILE A 229 -21.76 -2.85 -2.49
N MET A 230 -20.84 -2.79 -1.52
CA MET A 230 -21.08 -2.05 -0.27
C MET A 230 -21.31 -0.56 -0.49
N TYR A 231 -20.56 0.09 -1.40
CA TYR A 231 -20.83 1.48 -1.77
C TYR A 231 -22.22 1.65 -2.41
N LEU A 232 -22.64 0.72 -3.28
CA LEU A 232 -23.98 0.75 -3.86
C LEU A 232 -25.08 0.54 -2.80
N LEU A 233 -24.86 -0.36 -1.84
CA LEU A 233 -25.77 -0.56 -0.71
C LEU A 233 -25.84 0.67 0.19
N ALA A 234 -24.71 1.35 0.44
CA ALA A 234 -24.68 2.61 1.16
C ALA A 234 -25.42 3.73 0.41
N ALA A 235 -25.31 3.76 -0.93
CA ALA A 235 -26.01 4.73 -1.77
C ALA A 235 -27.55 4.54 -1.71
N ILE A 236 -28.02 3.30 -1.73
CA ILE A 236 -29.46 2.97 -1.77
C ILE A 236 -30.07 2.98 -0.36
N GLY A 237 -29.40 2.34 0.60
CA GLY A 237 -29.90 2.11 1.96
C GLY A 237 -29.48 3.15 3.00
N GLY A 238 -28.44 3.95 2.71
CA GLY A 238 -27.92 4.97 3.62
C GLY A 238 -27.47 4.41 4.97
N SER A 239 -27.49 5.28 5.99
CA SER A 239 -27.15 4.91 7.37
C SER A 239 -28.12 3.89 7.97
N ALA A 240 -29.41 4.00 7.64
CA ALA A 240 -30.46 3.16 8.18
C ALA A 240 -30.23 1.67 7.88
N PHE A 241 -29.78 1.35 6.67
CA PHE A 241 -29.43 -0.02 6.31
C PHE A 241 -28.29 -0.57 7.17
N TRP A 242 -27.18 0.16 7.30
CA TRP A 242 -26.00 -0.29 8.03
C TRP A 242 -26.18 -0.34 9.54
N GLN A 243 -27.05 0.50 10.09
CA GLN A 243 -27.40 0.50 11.52
C GLN A 243 -28.52 -0.48 11.87
N SER A 244 -29.24 -1.02 10.87
CA SER A 244 -30.32 -1.97 11.13
C SER A 244 -29.80 -3.24 11.81
N PRO A 245 -30.48 -3.73 12.86
CA PRO A 245 -30.14 -5.00 13.48
C PRO A 245 -30.62 -6.16 12.62
N ILE A 246 -29.78 -7.18 12.47
CA ILE A 246 -30.13 -8.42 11.79
C ILE A 246 -31.14 -9.18 12.68
N PRO A 247 -32.32 -9.54 12.17
CA PRO A 247 -33.26 -10.37 12.90
C PRO A 247 -32.60 -11.67 13.36
N LEU A 248 -32.92 -12.15 14.57
CA LEU A 248 -32.38 -13.35 15.23
C LEU A 248 -31.03 -13.19 15.96
N ILE A 249 -30.08 -12.40 15.45
CA ILE A 249 -28.72 -12.30 16.02
C ILE A 249 -28.50 -10.98 16.77
N ASN A 250 -29.33 -9.96 16.51
CA ASN A 250 -29.27 -8.63 17.13
C ASN A 250 -27.90 -7.93 16.97
N ILE A 251 -27.23 -8.19 15.84
CA ILE A 251 -25.99 -7.52 15.43
C ILE A 251 -26.32 -6.53 14.32
N GLN A 252 -25.71 -5.34 14.34
CA GLN A 252 -25.89 -4.33 13.30
C GLN A 252 -25.27 -4.78 11.97
N MET A 253 -25.93 -4.51 10.84
CA MET A 253 -25.46 -4.90 9.50
C MET A 253 -24.00 -4.51 9.21
N LYS A 254 -23.53 -3.36 9.68
CA LYS A 254 -22.13 -2.92 9.50
C LYS A 254 -21.07 -3.79 10.17
N ILE A 255 -21.44 -4.61 11.15
CA ILE A 255 -20.51 -5.53 11.81
C ILE A 255 -20.28 -6.78 10.96
N VAL A 256 -21.18 -7.13 10.03
CA VAL A 256 -21.02 -8.31 9.16
C VAL A 256 -19.77 -8.18 8.27
N PRO A 257 -19.56 -7.08 7.50
CA PRO A 257 -18.32 -6.90 6.75
C PRO A 257 -17.06 -6.94 7.62
N ALA A 258 -17.12 -6.41 8.85
CA ALA A 258 -16.00 -6.41 9.78
C ALA A 258 -15.65 -7.83 10.27
N LEU A 259 -16.66 -8.65 10.56
CA LEU A 259 -16.48 -10.07 10.89
C LEU A 259 -15.96 -10.87 9.68
N CYS A 260 -16.46 -10.62 8.48
CA CYS A 260 -15.95 -11.22 7.25
C CYS A 260 -14.47 -10.85 7.03
N THR A 261 -14.09 -9.60 7.30
CA THR A 261 -12.71 -9.13 7.24
C THR A 261 -11.84 -9.87 8.26
N ALA A 262 -12.31 -10.04 9.50
CA ALA A 262 -11.59 -10.79 10.53
C ALA A 262 -11.38 -12.26 10.13
N LEU A 263 -12.43 -12.95 9.69
CA LEU A 263 -12.36 -14.35 9.25
C LEU A 263 -11.46 -14.51 8.02
N GLY A 264 -11.60 -13.61 7.04
CA GLY A 264 -10.78 -13.58 5.84
C GLY A 264 -9.30 -13.33 6.17
N ALA A 265 -9.02 -12.43 7.11
CA ALA A 265 -7.67 -12.16 7.59
C ALA A 265 -7.06 -13.40 8.27
N VAL A 266 -7.79 -14.08 9.16
CA VAL A 266 -7.32 -15.31 9.81
C VAL A 266 -7.03 -16.42 8.79
N PHE A 267 -7.96 -16.65 7.87
CA PHE A 267 -7.80 -17.67 6.81
C PHE A 267 -6.58 -17.37 5.94
N SER A 268 -6.48 -16.14 5.46
CA SER A 268 -5.41 -15.74 4.54
C SER A 268 -4.05 -15.66 5.24
N CYS A 269 -3.99 -15.19 6.49
CA CYS A 269 -2.79 -15.26 7.32
C CYS A 269 -2.32 -16.71 7.47
N THR A 270 -3.22 -17.64 7.75
CA THR A 270 -2.86 -19.07 7.87
C THR A 270 -2.19 -19.58 6.60
N ASN A 271 -2.69 -19.19 5.42
CA ASN A 271 -2.10 -19.56 4.14
C ASN A 271 -0.73 -18.89 3.92
N TYR A 272 -0.61 -17.58 4.17
CA TYR A 272 0.64 -16.84 4.03
C TYR A 272 1.72 -17.34 4.98
N PHE A 273 1.42 -17.46 6.27
CA PHE A 273 2.36 -17.93 7.28
C PHE A 273 2.75 -19.40 7.08
N ARG A 274 1.86 -20.24 6.54
CA ARG A 274 2.23 -21.60 6.13
C ARG A 274 3.35 -21.59 5.10
N VAL A 275 3.26 -20.74 4.08
CA VAL A 275 4.29 -20.61 3.04
C VAL A 275 5.56 -19.94 3.58
N ILE A 276 5.42 -18.89 4.37
CA ILE A 276 6.55 -18.18 4.99
C ILE A 276 7.34 -19.14 5.88
N PHE A 277 6.69 -19.90 6.77
CA PHE A 277 7.38 -20.80 7.69
C PHE A 277 7.88 -22.10 7.07
N THR A 278 7.44 -22.47 5.86
CA THR A 278 8.05 -23.61 5.13
C THR A 278 9.44 -23.32 4.58
N GLY A 279 9.94 -22.08 4.70
CA GLY A 279 11.25 -21.65 4.22
C GLY A 279 11.17 -21.06 2.80
N GLY A 280 12.12 -20.18 2.48
CA GLY A 280 12.19 -19.51 1.19
C GLY A 280 12.99 -20.30 0.15
N VAL A 281 12.91 -19.85 -1.10
CA VAL A 281 13.59 -20.48 -2.26
C VAL A 281 15.07 -20.10 -2.37
N GLY A 282 15.58 -19.25 -1.48
CA GLY A 282 16.96 -18.79 -1.44
C GLY A 282 17.92 -19.80 -0.80
N LYS A 283 19.20 -19.42 -0.76
CA LYS A 283 20.28 -20.26 -0.22
C LYS A 283 19.99 -20.61 1.24
N ASN A 284 20.09 -21.89 1.61
CA ASN A 284 19.78 -22.41 2.96
C ASN A 284 18.33 -22.16 3.44
N GLY A 285 17.36 -22.07 2.53
CA GLY A 285 15.96 -21.81 2.89
C GLY A 285 15.68 -20.33 3.23
N SER A 286 16.58 -19.42 2.86
CA SER A 286 16.41 -17.97 2.97
C SER A 286 15.43 -17.43 1.92
N THR A 287 15.06 -16.16 2.00
CA THR A 287 14.21 -15.50 1.00
C THR A 287 14.87 -15.43 -0.38
N ILE A 288 14.13 -15.03 -1.41
CA ILE A 288 14.72 -14.84 -2.75
C ILE A 288 15.87 -13.83 -2.76
N ALA A 289 15.89 -12.89 -1.81
CA ALA A 289 16.94 -11.90 -1.65
C ALA A 289 18.14 -12.40 -0.82
N GLY A 290 18.11 -13.65 -0.34
CA GLY A 290 19.14 -14.25 0.49
C GLY A 290 19.12 -13.78 1.95
N THR A 291 17.95 -13.39 2.47
CA THR A 291 17.78 -12.79 3.80
C THR A 291 16.91 -13.66 4.72
N SER A 292 16.72 -13.23 5.97
CA SER A 292 15.84 -13.91 6.90
C SER A 292 14.41 -13.98 6.39
N VAL A 293 13.81 -15.17 6.50
CA VAL A 293 12.41 -15.41 6.19
C VAL A 293 11.48 -14.78 7.25
N LEU A 294 11.99 -14.56 8.47
CA LEU A 294 11.23 -14.05 9.62
C LEU A 294 10.98 -12.55 9.58
N SER A 295 11.79 -11.78 8.86
CA SER A 295 11.53 -10.36 8.66
C SER A 295 12.30 -9.83 7.44
N PRO A 296 11.62 -9.16 6.49
CA PRO A 296 12.29 -8.40 5.43
C PRO A 296 13.11 -7.21 5.93
N VAL A 297 12.91 -6.80 7.19
CA VAL A 297 13.52 -5.59 7.78
C VAL A 297 14.76 -5.92 8.62
N LEU A 298 14.86 -7.14 9.14
CA LEU A 298 15.99 -7.57 9.95
C LEU A 298 17.07 -8.14 9.02
N HIS A 299 18.00 -7.28 8.65
CA HIS A 299 19.26 -7.61 7.98
C HIS A 299 20.40 -7.70 9.00
#